data_AF-A0A7S3B4J9-F1
#
_entry.id   AF-A0A7S3B4J9-F1
#
_cell.length_a   1.000
_cell.length_b   1.000
_cell.length_c   1.000
_cell.angle_alpha   90.00
_cell.angle_beta   90.00
_cell.angle_gamma   90.00
#
_symmetry.space_group_name_H-M   'P 1'
#
loop_
_entity.id
_entity.type
_entity.pdbx_description
1 polymer ?
#
loop_
_entity_poly.entity_id
_entity_poly.type
_entity_poly.pdbx_seq_one_letter_code
_entity_poly.pdbx_strand_id
1 'polypeptide(L)'
;FSLWPQVACAAWCVIYMLPKPIAMLMKSSVGTFCFSVTYETMRCHVLIGSAGIGAKSLATFVSGTYPVPIVAPLICGLLGGCGGAFLPFDKGVAPLDKGYNWRVASAALCSAWLHFASRDPYMRPLILSAFPVFADLRWVNFSVIAFCVLVPFLQTITGVSPSLLGDNPLVPKKAVGASSGKKNN
;
A
#
# COMPACT_ATOMS: atom_id res chain seq x y z
N PHE A 1 9.80 15.54 -11.29
CA PHE A 1 9.93 14.08 -11.51
C PHE A 1 11.38 13.58 -11.70
N SER A 2 12.41 14.44 -11.78
CA SER A 2 13.79 14.01 -12.16
C SER A 2 14.65 13.37 -11.05
N LEU A 3 14.31 13.50 -9.76
CA LEU A 3 15.20 13.09 -8.65
C LEU A 3 15.03 11.64 -8.16
N TRP A 4 13.90 10.99 -8.48
CA TRP A 4 13.58 9.67 -7.95
C TRP A 4 14.59 8.56 -8.30
N PRO A 5 15.09 8.47 -9.55
CA PRO A 5 16.08 7.44 -9.91
C PRO A 5 17.41 7.63 -9.17
N GLN A 6 17.81 8.89 -8.97
CA GLN A 6 19.07 9.24 -8.32
C GLN A 6 19.05 8.86 -6.84
N VAL A 7 17.92 9.12 -6.15
CA VAL A 7 17.72 8.72 -4.75
C VAL A 7 17.66 7.20 -4.62
N ALA A 8 17.03 6.50 -5.55
CA ALA A 8 16.99 5.03 -5.54
C ALA A 8 18.38 4.41 -5.74
N CYS A 9 19.18 4.92 -6.69
CA CYS A 9 20.55 4.49 -6.89
C CYS A 9 21.43 4.81 -5.67
N ALA A 10 21.27 5.99 -5.07
CA ALA A 10 21.98 6.36 -3.86
C ALA A 10 21.62 5.43 -2.69
N ALA A 11 20.33 5.13 -2.48
CA ALA A 11 19.88 4.19 -1.47
C ALA A 11 20.44 2.77 -1.71
N TRP A 12 20.47 2.32 -2.96
CA TRP A 12 21.08 1.04 -3.34
C TRP A 12 22.58 1.01 -3.02
N CYS A 13 23.34 2.01 -3.46
CA CYS A 13 24.77 2.12 -3.16
C CYS A 13 25.03 2.15 -1.66
N VAL A 14 24.22 2.91 -0.91
CA VAL A 14 24.30 3.00 0.55
C VAL A 14 24.08 1.63 1.19
N ILE A 15 23.04 0.87 0.80
CA ILE A 15 22.79 -0.48 1.36
C ILE A 15 23.95 -1.45 1.09
N TYR A 16 24.54 -1.42 -0.11
CA TYR A 16 25.63 -2.35 -0.47
C TYR A 16 27.01 -1.93 0.03
N MET A 17 27.23 -0.62 0.24
CA MET A 17 28.49 -0.08 0.76
C MET A 17 28.46 0.16 2.27
N LEU A 18 27.34 -0.13 2.94
CA LEU A 18 27.16 0.17 4.36
C LEU A 18 28.08 -0.69 5.24
N PRO A 19 28.82 -0.09 6.19
CA PRO A 19 29.52 -0.86 7.20
C PRO A 19 28.53 -1.69 8.05
N LYS A 20 28.91 -2.94 8.35
CA LYS A 20 28.13 -3.94 9.11
C LYS A 20 27.34 -3.42 10.34
N PRO A 21 27.84 -2.49 11.18
CA PRO A 21 27.07 -1.98 12.32
C PRO A 21 25.77 -1.26 11.95
N ILE A 22 25.73 -0.50 10.85
CA ILE A 22 24.52 0.24 10.45
C ILE A 22 23.48 -0.73 9.85
N ALA A 23 23.92 -1.76 9.14
CA ALA A 23 23.05 -2.84 8.68
C ALA A 23 22.40 -3.60 9.85
N MET A 24 23.07 -3.65 11.01
CA MET A 24 22.54 -4.24 12.24
C MET A 24 21.47 -3.35 12.89
N LEU A 25 21.65 -2.03 12.86
CA LEU A 25 20.64 -1.05 13.31
C LEU A 25 19.37 -1.14 12.46
N MET A 26 19.50 -1.28 11.13
CA MET A 26 18.35 -1.45 10.22
C MET A 26 17.58 -2.75 10.46
N LYS A 27 18.23 -3.78 10.98
CA LYS A 27 17.61 -5.07 11.36
C LYS A 27 17.00 -5.07 12.76
N SER A 28 17.17 -4.01 13.54
CA SER A 28 16.49 -3.88 14.83
C SER A 28 14.97 -3.77 14.63
N SER A 29 14.18 -4.11 15.67
CA SER A 29 12.71 -3.99 15.62
C SER A 29 12.26 -2.55 15.36
N VAL A 30 12.96 -1.57 15.95
CA VAL A 30 12.67 -0.14 15.76
C VAL A 30 13.04 0.30 14.34
N GLY A 31 14.18 -0.14 13.82
CA GLY A 31 14.59 0.14 12.45
C GLY A 31 13.58 -0.40 11.44
N THR A 32 13.23 -1.68 11.56
CA THR A 32 12.25 -2.36 10.70
C THR A 32 10.89 -1.65 10.74
N PHE A 33 10.44 -1.22 11.92
CA PHE A 33 9.21 -0.46 12.08
C PHE A 33 9.26 0.90 11.35
N CYS A 34 10.29 1.70 11.59
CA CYS A 34 10.46 3.00 10.92
C CYS A 34 10.53 2.86 9.40
N PHE A 35 11.23 1.85 8.89
CA PHE A 35 11.27 1.52 7.47
C PHE A 35 9.88 1.12 6.93
N SER A 36 9.12 0.32 7.69
CA SER A 36 7.77 -0.09 7.30
C SER A 36 6.82 1.11 7.20
N VAL A 37 6.84 2.02 8.18
CA VAL A 37 5.99 3.23 8.17
C VAL A 37 6.37 4.15 7.00
N THR A 38 7.67 4.37 6.80
CA THR A 38 8.17 5.21 5.70
C THR A 38 7.79 4.62 4.35
N TYR A 39 7.94 3.30 4.18
CA TYR A 39 7.56 2.59 2.96
C TYR A 39 6.05 2.72 2.68
N GLU A 40 5.20 2.45 3.67
CA GLU A 40 3.74 2.53 3.50
C GLU A 40 3.28 3.96 3.21
N THR A 41 3.92 4.97 3.82
CA THR A 41 3.65 6.38 3.55
C THR A 41 4.00 6.75 2.11
N MET A 42 5.20 6.34 1.65
CA MET A 42 5.63 6.57 0.27
C MET A 42 4.70 5.84 -0.72
N ARG A 43 4.33 4.59 -0.44
CA ARG A 43 3.38 3.80 -1.24
C ARG A 43 2.04 4.51 -1.38
N CYS A 44 1.50 5.03 -0.28
CA CYS A 44 0.26 5.80 -0.30
C CYS A 44 0.38 7.10 -1.10
N HIS A 45 1.52 7.78 -1.01
CA HIS A 45 1.77 8.99 -1.80
C HIS A 45 1.72 8.70 -3.32
N VAL A 46 2.38 7.62 -3.75
CA VAL A 46 2.34 7.16 -5.15
C VAL A 46 0.93 6.74 -5.57
N LEU A 47 0.19 6.03 -4.71
CA LEU A 47 -1.20 5.64 -4.92
C LEU A 47 -2.11 6.85 -5.17
N ILE A 48 -2.07 7.84 -4.28
CA ILE A 48 -2.89 9.06 -4.39
C ILE A 48 -2.51 9.84 -5.66
N GLY A 49 -1.21 9.99 -5.94
CA GLY A 49 -0.72 10.68 -7.13
C GLY A 49 -1.17 10.02 -8.44
N SER A 50 -0.99 8.70 -8.54
CA SER A 50 -1.37 7.92 -9.72
C SER A 50 -2.88 7.88 -9.95
N ALA A 51 -3.69 7.71 -8.90
CA ALA A 51 -5.15 7.84 -8.98
C ALA A 51 -5.56 9.25 -9.46
N GLY A 52 -4.84 10.29 -9.02
CA GLY A 52 -5.03 11.66 -9.47
C GLY A 52 -4.74 11.87 -10.95
N ILE A 53 -3.68 11.26 -11.47
CA ILE A 53 -3.35 11.30 -12.91
C ILE A 53 -4.42 10.56 -13.71
N GLY A 54 -4.81 9.35 -13.31
CA GLY A 54 -5.85 8.57 -13.99
C GLY A 54 -7.20 9.30 -14.08
N ALA A 55 -7.57 10.03 -13.02
CA ALA A 55 -8.78 10.85 -13.02
C ALA A 55 -8.72 12.01 -14.01
N LYS A 56 -7.56 12.67 -14.14
CA LYS A 56 -7.37 13.80 -15.06
C LYS A 56 -7.33 13.32 -16.52
N SER A 57 -6.70 12.19 -16.78
CA SER A 57 -6.55 11.65 -18.14
C SER A 57 -7.87 11.23 -18.78
N LEU A 58 -8.85 10.77 -17.99
CA LEU A 58 -10.17 10.35 -18.49
C LEU A 58 -11.30 11.34 -18.16
N ALA A 59 -10.98 12.57 -17.74
CA ALA A 59 -11.99 13.59 -17.44
C ALA A 59 -12.88 13.93 -18.66
N THR A 60 -12.38 13.71 -19.88
CA THR A 60 -13.11 13.97 -21.14
C THR A 60 -14.02 12.80 -21.55
N PHE A 61 -13.86 11.61 -20.95
CA PHE A 61 -14.54 10.36 -21.35
C PHE A 61 -15.65 9.97 -20.37
N VAL A 62 -16.43 10.95 -19.93
CA VAL A 62 -17.54 10.73 -19.00
C VAL A 62 -18.72 10.08 -19.77
N SER A 63 -19.23 8.99 -19.23
CA SER A 63 -20.40 8.29 -19.80
C SER A 63 -21.69 9.07 -19.50
N GLY A 64 -22.68 9.01 -20.39
CA GLY A 64 -24.01 9.58 -20.13
C GLY A 64 -24.73 8.96 -18.93
N THR A 65 -24.30 7.78 -18.48
CA THR A 65 -24.88 7.05 -17.33
C THR A 65 -24.16 7.32 -16.01
N TYR A 66 -22.86 7.68 -16.05
CA TYR A 66 -22.10 7.93 -14.83
C TYR A 66 -21.17 9.13 -15.02
N PRO A 67 -21.32 10.19 -14.21
CA PRO A 67 -20.70 11.49 -14.46
C PRO A 67 -19.20 11.54 -14.13
N VAL A 68 -18.58 10.43 -13.72
CA VAL A 68 -17.18 10.38 -13.27
C VAL A 68 -16.45 9.15 -13.85
N PRO A 69 -15.21 9.26 -14.34
CA PRO A 69 -14.45 8.09 -14.78
C PRO A 69 -14.04 7.21 -13.59
N ILE A 70 -14.61 6.01 -13.46
CA ILE A 70 -14.33 5.07 -12.36
C ILE A 70 -13.07 4.25 -12.61
N VAL A 71 -12.96 3.68 -13.82
CA VAL A 71 -11.99 2.63 -14.13
C VAL A 71 -10.55 3.13 -14.08
N ALA A 72 -10.26 4.29 -14.67
CA ALA A 72 -8.89 4.81 -14.74
C ALA A 72 -8.29 5.20 -13.38
N PRO A 73 -8.95 5.98 -12.51
CA PRO A 73 -8.44 6.25 -11.16
C PRO A 73 -8.21 4.99 -10.35
N LEU A 74 -9.06 3.98 -10.54
CA LEU A 74 -9.02 2.72 -9.79
C LEU A 74 -7.84 1.86 -10.25
N ILE A 75 -7.65 1.69 -11.56
CA ILE A 75 -6.51 0.93 -12.10
C ILE A 75 -5.19 1.67 -11.84
N CYS A 76 -5.12 2.97 -12.12
CA CYS A 76 -3.90 3.74 -11.87
C CYS A 76 -3.53 3.77 -10.39
N GLY A 77 -4.52 3.95 -9.51
CA GLY A 77 -4.32 3.89 -8.06
C GLY A 77 -3.90 2.50 -7.59
N LEU A 78 -4.54 1.43 -8.08
CA LEU A 78 -4.14 0.05 -7.79
C LEU A 78 -2.69 -0.20 -8.19
N LEU A 79 -2.31 0.11 -9.44
CA LEU A 79 -0.95 -0.12 -9.95
C LEU A 79 0.10 0.70 -9.16
N GLY A 80 -0.20 1.97 -8.87
CA GLY A 80 0.68 2.80 -8.05
C GLY A 80 0.77 2.33 -6.59
N GLY A 81 -0.34 1.86 -6.04
CA GLY A 81 -0.45 1.38 -4.66
C GLY A 81 0.16 0.00 -4.42
N CYS A 82 0.37 -0.81 -5.46
CA CYS A 82 1.02 -2.11 -5.33
C CYS A 82 2.53 -2.01 -5.07
N GLY A 83 3.13 -0.82 -5.20
CA GLY A 83 4.52 -0.56 -4.79
C GLY A 83 5.54 -1.46 -5.50
N GLY A 84 5.26 -1.82 -6.75
CA GLY A 84 6.11 -2.72 -7.54
C GLY A 84 5.93 -4.21 -7.23
N ALA A 85 4.90 -4.61 -6.46
CA ALA A 85 4.61 -6.04 -6.20
C ALA A 85 4.36 -6.86 -7.48
N PHE A 86 4.03 -6.21 -8.60
CA PHE A 86 3.89 -6.83 -9.92
C PHE A 86 5.20 -6.95 -10.71
N LEU A 87 6.32 -6.44 -10.20
CA LEU A 87 7.63 -6.43 -10.89
C LEU A 87 8.68 -7.26 -10.12
N PRO A 88 9.48 -8.10 -10.81
CA PRO A 88 9.45 -8.43 -12.24
C PRO A 88 8.24 -9.34 -12.57
N PHE A 89 7.64 -9.19 -13.75
CA PHE A 89 6.40 -9.89 -14.13
C PHE A 89 6.49 -11.42 -13.98
N ASP A 90 7.67 -12.00 -14.19
CA ASP A 90 7.91 -13.45 -13.99
C ASP A 90 7.84 -13.91 -12.52
N LYS A 91 8.07 -13.00 -11.56
CA LYS A 91 8.04 -13.28 -10.11
C LYS A 91 6.91 -12.56 -9.36
N GLY A 92 6.23 -11.62 -10.01
CA GLY A 92 5.12 -10.85 -9.47
C GLY A 92 3.79 -11.63 -9.44
N VAL A 93 3.65 -12.65 -10.28
CA VAL A 93 2.49 -13.58 -10.27
C VAL A 93 2.65 -14.68 -9.21
N ALA A 94 3.88 -15.10 -8.91
CA ALA A 94 4.14 -16.10 -7.86
C ALA A 94 3.54 -15.77 -6.47
N PRO A 95 3.50 -14.51 -5.99
CA PRO A 95 2.78 -14.16 -4.76
C PRO A 95 1.25 -14.09 -4.90
N LEU A 96 0.69 -14.06 -6.11
CA LEU A 96 -0.76 -14.28 -6.34
C LEU A 96 -1.11 -15.77 -6.24
N ASP A 97 -0.24 -16.65 -6.74
CA ASP A 97 -0.44 -18.11 -6.67
C ASP A 97 -0.39 -18.65 -5.22
N LYS A 98 0.24 -17.90 -4.29
CA LYS A 98 0.38 -18.28 -2.88
C LYS A 98 -0.70 -17.69 -1.96
N GLY A 99 -1.71 -17.01 -2.51
CA GLY A 99 -2.85 -16.47 -1.77
C GLY A 99 -2.97 -14.95 -1.79
N TYR A 100 -3.75 -14.40 -0.84
CA TYR A 100 -4.04 -12.96 -0.79
C TYR A 100 -2.77 -12.14 -0.47
N ASN A 101 -2.45 -11.19 -1.33
CA ASN A 101 -1.33 -10.27 -1.13
C ASN A 101 -1.83 -8.95 -0.52
N TRP A 102 -1.40 -8.65 0.70
CA TRP A 102 -1.71 -7.42 1.44
C TRP A 102 -1.56 -6.16 0.58
N ARG A 103 -0.48 -6.07 -0.20
CA ARG A 103 -0.17 -4.86 -0.97
C ARG A 103 -1.18 -4.64 -2.10
N VAL A 104 -1.66 -5.71 -2.71
CA VAL A 104 -2.65 -5.64 -3.80
C VAL A 104 -4.05 -5.37 -3.24
N ALA A 105 -4.44 -6.11 -2.19
CA ALA A 105 -5.75 -5.95 -1.57
C ALA A 105 -5.93 -4.56 -0.93
N SER A 106 -4.92 -4.09 -0.17
CA SER A 106 -4.95 -2.74 0.41
C SER A 106 -4.90 -1.66 -0.67
N ALA A 107 -4.15 -1.84 -1.76
CA ALA A 107 -4.15 -0.89 -2.87
C ALA A 107 -5.52 -0.78 -3.54
N ALA A 108 -6.20 -1.92 -3.77
CA ALA A 108 -7.55 -1.93 -4.33
C ALA A 108 -8.55 -1.19 -3.43
N LEU A 109 -8.56 -1.52 -2.13
CA LEU A 109 -9.45 -0.88 -1.16
C LEU A 109 -9.17 0.62 -1.03
N CYS A 110 -7.91 1.02 -0.90
CA CYS A 110 -7.53 2.42 -0.79
C CYS A 110 -7.84 3.21 -2.06
N SER A 111 -7.68 2.60 -3.23
CA SER A 111 -8.02 3.23 -4.50
C SER A 111 -9.54 3.40 -4.68
N ALA A 112 -10.33 2.39 -4.29
CA ALA A 112 -11.78 2.49 -4.25
C ALA A 112 -12.25 3.55 -3.25
N TRP A 113 -11.71 3.55 -2.03
CA TRP A 113 -12.02 4.56 -1.00
C TRP A 113 -11.70 5.97 -1.48
N LEU A 114 -10.53 6.19 -2.08
CA LEU A 114 -10.18 7.48 -2.65
C LEU A 114 -11.16 7.90 -3.73
N HIS A 115 -11.58 6.98 -4.61
CA HIS A 115 -12.55 7.31 -5.64
C HIS A 115 -13.90 7.74 -5.01
N PHE A 116 -14.45 6.93 -4.12
CA PHE A 116 -15.75 7.19 -3.48
C PHE A 116 -15.75 8.44 -2.61
N ALA A 117 -14.72 8.64 -1.78
CA ALA A 117 -14.67 9.76 -0.85
C ALA A 117 -14.35 11.11 -1.53
N SER A 118 -13.63 11.10 -2.66
CA SER A 118 -13.18 12.36 -3.30
C SER A 118 -13.99 12.79 -4.51
N ARG A 119 -14.56 11.86 -5.29
CA ARG A 119 -15.07 12.16 -6.64
C ARG A 119 -16.49 11.68 -6.89
N ASP A 120 -16.94 10.67 -6.16
CA ASP A 120 -18.24 10.06 -6.40
C ASP A 120 -19.39 10.97 -5.95
N PRO A 121 -20.35 11.32 -6.84
CA PRO A 121 -21.43 12.24 -6.52
C PRO A 121 -22.49 11.62 -5.60
N TYR A 122 -22.61 10.29 -5.55
CA TYR A 122 -23.62 9.58 -4.76
C TYR A 122 -23.09 9.18 -3.38
N MET A 123 -21.85 8.71 -3.32
CA MET A 123 -21.22 8.26 -2.07
C MET A 123 -20.64 9.41 -1.23
N ARG A 124 -20.10 10.44 -1.86
CA ARG A 124 -19.50 11.57 -1.13
C ARG A 124 -20.48 12.27 -0.17
N PRO A 125 -21.72 12.63 -0.54
CA PRO A 125 -22.64 13.26 0.41
C PRO A 125 -22.98 12.34 1.59
N LEU A 126 -23.10 11.03 1.38
CA LEU A 126 -23.31 10.06 2.46
C LEU A 126 -22.11 10.04 3.42
N ILE A 127 -20.89 10.02 2.89
CA ILE A 127 -19.66 10.05 3.71
C ILE A 127 -19.56 11.36 4.50
N LEU A 128 -19.88 12.50 3.88
CA LEU A 128 -19.87 13.80 4.54
C LEU A 128 -20.92 13.92 5.63
N SER A 129 -22.09 13.29 5.44
CA SER A 129 -23.14 13.27 6.47
C SER A 129 -22.74 12.46 7.70
N ALA A 130 -21.99 11.37 7.51
CA ALA A 130 -21.48 10.55 8.60
C ALA A 130 -20.23 11.16 9.26
N PHE A 131 -19.34 11.75 8.46
CA PHE A 131 -18.04 12.26 8.89
C PHE A 131 -17.73 13.59 8.18
N PRO A 132 -18.06 14.74 8.80
CA PRO A 132 -17.85 16.05 8.18
C PRO A 132 -16.36 16.39 7.99
N VAL A 133 -15.47 15.71 8.72
CA VAL A 133 -14.01 15.85 8.62
C VAL A 133 -13.51 15.49 7.21
N PHE A 134 -14.22 14.64 6.46
CA PHE A 134 -13.86 14.28 5.09
C PHE A 134 -14.28 15.29 4.02
N ALA A 135 -14.81 16.46 4.42
CA ALA A 135 -15.04 17.58 3.50
C ALA A 135 -13.74 17.99 2.81
N ASP A 136 -12.64 18.02 3.56
CA ASP A 136 -11.32 18.28 3.01
C ASP A 136 -10.68 17.01 2.45
N LEU A 137 -10.22 17.07 1.20
CA LEU A 137 -9.46 15.99 0.56
C LEU A 137 -8.19 15.60 1.34
N ARG A 138 -7.64 16.53 2.14
CA ARG A 138 -6.45 16.27 2.96
C ARG A 138 -6.73 15.20 4.01
N TRP A 139 -7.90 15.22 4.63
CA TRP A 139 -8.32 14.21 5.61
C TRP A 139 -8.63 12.87 4.96
N VAL A 140 -9.19 12.88 3.75
CA VAL A 140 -9.36 11.66 2.96
C VAL A 140 -8.01 11.02 2.66
N ASN A 141 -7.04 11.79 2.18
CA ASN A 141 -5.68 11.30 1.93
C ASN A 141 -5.01 10.78 3.21
N PHE A 142 -5.18 11.52 4.32
CA PHE A 142 -4.66 11.10 5.63
C PHE A 142 -5.28 9.78 6.09
N SER A 143 -6.58 9.57 5.87
CA SER A 143 -7.26 8.31 6.25
C SER A 143 -6.68 7.09 5.53
N VAL A 144 -6.30 7.24 4.26
CA VAL A 144 -5.66 6.18 3.47
C VAL A 144 -4.27 5.85 4.02
N ILE A 145 -3.47 6.88 4.30
CA ILE A 145 -2.14 6.70 4.88
C ILE A 145 -2.26 6.04 6.26
N ALA A 146 -3.18 6.53 7.09
CA ALA A 146 -3.44 5.99 8.41
C ALA A 146 -3.86 4.52 8.34
N PHE A 147 -4.76 4.14 7.43
CA PHE A 147 -5.16 2.75 7.24
C PHE A 147 -3.97 1.86 6.83
N CYS A 148 -3.17 2.28 5.84
CA CYS A 148 -2.02 1.53 5.37
C CYS A 148 -0.89 1.41 6.39
N VAL A 149 -0.79 2.32 7.36
CA VAL A 149 0.21 2.27 8.44
C VAL A 149 -0.31 1.52 9.67
N LEU A 150 -1.57 1.75 10.06
CA LEU A 150 -2.17 1.14 11.24
C LEU A 150 -2.35 -0.36 11.09
N VAL A 151 -2.74 -0.87 9.91
CA VAL A 151 -2.95 -2.31 9.77
C VAL A 151 -1.64 -3.11 9.90
N PRO A 152 -0.53 -2.75 9.24
CA PRO A 152 0.78 -3.36 9.52
C PRO A 152 1.23 -3.23 10.97
N PHE A 153 0.93 -2.09 11.61
CA PHE A 153 1.24 -1.89 13.03
C PHE A 153 0.42 -2.80 13.95
N LEU A 154 -0.86 -3.00 13.65
CA LEU A 154 -1.69 -3.96 14.37
C LEU A 154 -1.19 -5.39 14.13
N GLN A 155 -0.76 -5.72 12.91
CA GLN A 155 -0.16 -7.02 12.59
C GLN A 155 1.15 -7.26 13.37
N THR A 156 2.02 -6.25 13.54
CA THR A 156 3.26 -6.40 14.33
C THR A 156 2.98 -6.61 15.81
N ILE A 157 1.96 -5.95 16.37
CA ILE A 157 1.59 -6.06 17.79
C ILE A 157 0.85 -7.37 18.08
N THR A 158 -0.19 -7.66 17.31
CA THR A 158 -1.11 -8.77 17.59
C THR A 158 -0.61 -10.10 17.02
N GLY A 159 0.24 -10.07 15.98
CA GLY A 159 0.70 -11.26 15.28
C GLY A 159 -0.39 -11.98 14.47
N VAL A 160 -1.61 -11.44 14.43
CA VAL A 160 -2.74 -11.99 13.69
C VAL A 160 -2.79 -11.31 12.32
N SER A 161 -2.51 -12.08 11.26
CA SER A 161 -2.78 -11.62 9.90
C SER A 161 -4.30 -11.50 9.72
N PRO A 162 -4.84 -10.34 9.27
CA PRO A 162 -6.23 -10.23 8.87
C PRO A 162 -6.43 -11.17 7.67
N SER A 163 -7.14 -12.28 7.91
CA SER A 163 -7.43 -13.33 6.95
C SER A 163 -8.10 -12.82 5.67
N LEU A 164 -8.73 -11.64 5.72
CA LEU A 164 -9.38 -10.97 4.59
C LEU A 164 -8.40 -10.27 3.62
N LEU A 165 -7.25 -9.81 4.11
CA LEU A 165 -6.35 -8.91 3.38
C LEU A 165 -5.00 -9.54 3.03
N GLY A 166 -4.67 -10.68 3.63
CA GLY A 166 -3.46 -11.43 3.31
C GLY A 166 -2.24 -11.06 4.15
N ASP A 167 -1.16 -11.82 3.96
CA ASP A 167 0.08 -11.64 4.72
C ASP A 167 0.86 -10.41 4.25
N ASN A 168 1.28 -9.57 5.19
CA ASN A 168 2.17 -8.45 4.88
C ASN A 168 3.64 -8.91 4.94
N PRO A 169 4.41 -8.82 3.83
CA PRO A 169 5.80 -9.26 3.81
C PRO A 169 6.74 -8.40 4.67
N LEU A 170 6.30 -7.22 5.14
CA LEU A 170 7.10 -6.32 6.00
C LEU A 170 6.92 -6.59 7.49
N VAL A 171 5.96 -7.44 7.86
CA VAL A 171 5.72 -7.80 9.26
C VAL A 171 6.45 -9.13 9.53
N PRO A 172 7.45 -9.15 10.44
CA PRO A 172 8.08 -10.41 10.81
C PRO A 172 7.03 -11.32 11.45
N LYS A 173 6.82 -12.51 10.86
CA LYS A 173 5.93 -13.53 11.43
C LYS A 173 6.47 -13.90 12.82
N LYS A 174 5.67 -13.74 13.86
CA LYS A 174 5.93 -14.46 15.11
C LYS A 174 5.87 -15.94 14.76
N ALA A 175 6.98 -16.67 14.95
CA ALA A 175 7.00 -18.10 14.76
C ALA A 175 5.99 -18.73 15.72
N VAL A 176 4.78 -19.02 15.23
CA VAL A 176 3.84 -19.88 15.95
C VAL A 176 4.47 -21.26 15.91
N GLY A 177 5.07 -21.65 17.04
CA GLY A 177 5.47 -23.01 17.39
C GLY A 177 6.18 -23.80 16.31
N ALA A 178 7.50 -23.95 16.44
CA ALA A 178 8.19 -25.11 15.90
C ALA A 178 7.56 -26.38 16.49
N SER A 179 6.54 -26.92 15.83
CA SER A 179 6.18 -28.32 15.96
C SER A 179 7.34 -29.11 15.40
N SER A 180 8.15 -29.66 16.30
CA SER A 180 9.20 -30.65 16.04
C SER A 180 8.60 -31.84 15.28
N GLY A 181 8.57 -31.74 13.96
CA GLY A 181 8.30 -32.86 13.06
C GLY A 181 9.56 -33.69 12.92
N LYS A 182 9.80 -34.56 13.90
CA LYS A 182 10.80 -35.63 13.85
C LYS A 182 10.52 -36.51 12.62
N LYS A 183 11.25 -36.28 11.51
CA LYS A 183 11.28 -37.23 10.38
C LYS A 183 12.15 -38.42 10.77
N ASN A 184 11.51 -39.50 11.19
CA ASN A 184 12.05 -40.85 11.04
C ASN A 184 11.60 -41.37 9.67
N ASN A 185 12.56 -41.56 8.77
CA ASN A 185 12.73 -42.72 7.88
C ASN A 185 13.90 -42.43 6.94
#